data_AF-A0A352XCM9-F1
#
_entry.id   AF-A0A352XCM9-F1
#
_cell.length_a   1.000
_cell.length_b   1.000
_cell.length_c   1.000
_cell.angle_alpha   90.00
_cell.angle_beta   90.00
_cell.angle_gamma   90.00
#
_symmetry.space_group_name_H-M   'P 1'
#
loop_
_entity.id
_entity.type
_entity.pdbx_description
1 polymer ?
#
loop_
_entity_poly.entity_id
_entity_poly.type
_entity_poly.pdbx_seq_one_letter_code
_entity_poly.pdbx_strand_id
1 'polypeptide(L)'
;MFLTDDLLLHYKRCPRRTFLDVYGDLSQQAPPPDFLLKLQQDSITHKESVLETVEKSPQNQATPKTPATLLLTALPSEVDISAPISPNYHHGDWEVGARATWDLMQQGINCIAKPILFMPTYEGINLVSFPDLLVKYPGQSNLGDWIYVPLTIKFGRKPKADYQIISAFHAYLLTVMQEDLPEIAWLILRRHSIHPVNLEQWMPAMIRVLAQCLETLAQQREPEVFISRQKCSLCRWYNSCHAIAKSQKHISLLPGVTPNRYRDLQELAIADVESLAQTDITILEPVFGLDIASDLIQQAQATVQNQPILRQPPSRLLKESVLTSVTEDSLHPDRNLVSAALRYANYHRIPPVSDSLNLPTGLVELFFDIEAQQDLNVDYLLGILAIDRVHHTETFYPLLAEDPQDEGKIWQEFLDLVERYPDAPIFHFSEYEVDTVKRLAKLYNTPTSQFKHLLSRFVDVHQQVIATVMLPVESYSLKHLARWLGFEWRDATVTGSQCVCLYDRWLAERDREALDLIQRYNEDDCRATYHLKTWLYNFLQTHHQA
;
A
#
# COMPACT_ATOMS: atom_id res chain seq x y z
N MET A 1 5.20 -17.15 27.92
CA MET A 1 4.60 -16.40 26.79
C MET A 1 5.41 -16.66 25.53
N PHE A 2 4.83 -16.62 24.33
CA PHE A 2 5.58 -16.78 23.08
C PHE A 2 5.61 -15.46 22.28
N LEU A 3 6.79 -15.06 21.81
CA LEU A 3 6.97 -14.01 20.81
C LEU A 3 7.28 -14.69 19.48
N THR A 4 6.31 -14.67 18.57
CA THR A 4 6.45 -15.23 17.22
C THR A 4 6.97 -14.19 16.23
N ASP A 5 7.52 -14.64 15.11
CA ASP A 5 7.82 -13.79 13.95
C ASP A 5 6.61 -12.99 13.45
N ASP A 6 5.41 -13.57 13.40
CA ASP A 6 4.19 -12.83 13.05
C ASP A 6 3.85 -11.73 14.09
N LEU A 7 4.09 -11.98 15.38
CA LEU A 7 3.93 -10.97 16.43
C LEU A 7 4.98 -9.85 16.27
N LEU A 8 6.23 -10.20 15.96
CA LEU A 8 7.30 -9.24 15.66
C LEU A 8 7.02 -8.45 14.36
N LEU A 9 6.38 -9.08 13.38
CA LEU A 9 5.94 -8.45 12.12
C LEU A 9 4.82 -7.44 12.38
N HIS A 10 3.87 -7.80 13.25
CA HIS A 10 2.87 -6.85 13.76
C HIS A 10 3.56 -5.71 14.49
N TYR A 11 4.57 -5.95 15.32
CA TYR A 11 5.27 -4.90 16.07
C TYR A 11 6.00 -3.93 15.14
N LYS A 12 6.72 -4.46 14.13
CA LYS A 12 7.37 -3.66 13.11
C LYS A 12 6.39 -2.79 12.30
N ARG A 13 5.14 -3.23 12.17
CA ARG A 13 4.07 -2.47 11.51
C ARG A 13 3.44 -1.45 12.46
N CYS A 14 3.03 -1.88 13.65
CA CYS A 14 2.36 -1.09 14.68
C CYS A 14 2.60 -1.72 16.08
N PRO A 15 3.41 -1.08 16.96
CA PRO A 15 3.61 -1.53 18.33
C PRO A 15 2.29 -1.71 19.10
N ARG A 16 1.38 -0.73 19.01
CA ARG A 16 0.08 -0.76 19.67
C ARG A 16 -0.78 -1.96 19.28
N ARG A 17 -0.82 -2.34 17.99
CA ARG A 17 -1.52 -3.56 17.55
C ARG A 17 -0.99 -4.80 18.27
N THR A 18 0.33 -4.90 18.41
CA THR A 18 0.98 -6.07 19.03
C THR A 18 0.65 -6.19 20.50
N PHE A 19 0.65 -5.06 21.20
CA PHE A 19 0.18 -4.99 22.57
C PHE A 19 -1.30 -5.42 22.70
N LEU A 20 -2.18 -4.88 21.83
CA LEU A 20 -3.60 -5.23 21.85
C LEU A 20 -3.86 -6.69 21.44
N ASP A 21 -3.10 -7.25 20.49
CA ASP A 21 -3.17 -8.68 20.09
C ASP A 21 -2.79 -9.63 21.26
N VAL A 22 -2.11 -9.15 22.32
CA VAL A 22 -1.70 -9.95 23.50
C VAL A 22 -2.51 -9.62 24.77
N TYR A 23 -2.76 -8.34 25.06
CA TYR A 23 -3.37 -7.86 26.31
C TYR A 23 -4.71 -7.11 26.11
N GLY A 24 -5.08 -6.83 24.86
CA GLY A 24 -6.29 -6.05 24.55
C GLY A 24 -7.58 -6.86 24.70
N ASP A 25 -8.67 -6.15 24.94
CA ASP A 25 -10.02 -6.71 24.95
C ASP A 25 -10.45 -7.13 23.53
N LEU A 26 -10.40 -8.43 23.28
CA LEU A 26 -10.72 -9.02 21.97
C LEU A 26 -12.14 -8.70 21.48
N SER A 27 -13.08 -8.31 22.35
CA SER A 27 -14.43 -7.90 21.93
C SER A 27 -14.44 -6.59 21.14
N GLN A 28 -13.38 -5.78 21.25
CA GLN A 28 -13.20 -4.54 20.49
C GLN A 28 -12.61 -4.77 19.09
N GLN A 29 -12.21 -6.00 18.74
CA GLN A 29 -11.80 -6.31 17.37
C GLN A 29 -13.01 -6.36 16.44
N ALA A 30 -12.98 -5.54 15.40
CA ALA A 30 -13.89 -5.69 14.27
C ALA A 30 -13.76 -7.10 13.65
N PRO A 31 -14.83 -7.65 13.02
CA PRO A 31 -14.69 -8.83 12.19
C PRO A 31 -13.65 -8.58 11.08
N PRO A 32 -12.91 -9.61 10.64
CA PRO A 32 -11.98 -9.46 9.51
C PRO A 32 -12.77 -9.08 8.25
N PRO A 33 -12.41 -8.01 7.52
CA PRO A 33 -13.05 -7.69 6.24
C PRO A 33 -12.80 -8.80 5.21
N ASP A 34 -13.74 -9.02 4.29
CA ASP A 34 -13.62 -10.05 3.24
C ASP A 34 -12.32 -9.94 2.44
N PHE A 35 -11.87 -8.72 2.15
CA PHE A 35 -10.60 -8.49 1.46
C PHE A 35 -9.37 -8.89 2.30
N LEU A 36 -9.44 -8.79 3.64
CA LEU A 36 -8.37 -9.32 4.51
C LEU A 36 -8.37 -10.85 4.48
N LEU A 37 -9.54 -11.49 4.51
CA LEU A 37 -9.68 -12.95 4.40
C LEU A 37 -9.14 -13.45 3.05
N LYS A 38 -9.51 -12.79 1.95
CA LYS A 38 -8.95 -13.03 0.61
C LYS A 38 -7.43 -12.93 0.61
N LEU A 39 -6.85 -11.83 1.11
CA LEU A 39 -5.39 -11.66 1.16
C LEU A 39 -4.67 -12.71 2.01
N GLN A 40 -5.32 -13.23 3.06
CA GLN A 40 -4.81 -14.35 3.84
C GLN A 40 -4.83 -15.64 3.02
N GLN A 41 -5.96 -15.96 2.37
CA GLN A 41 -6.09 -17.13 1.52
C GLN A 41 -5.13 -17.10 0.32
N ASP A 42 -5.03 -15.97 -0.40
CA ASP A 42 -4.10 -15.80 -1.51
C ASP A 42 -2.63 -16.00 -1.06
N SER A 43 -2.30 -15.57 0.17
CA SER A 43 -0.97 -15.78 0.75
C SER A 43 -0.70 -17.22 1.17
N ILE A 44 -1.71 -17.98 1.59
CA ILE A 44 -1.62 -19.42 1.87
C ILE A 44 -1.43 -20.17 0.56
N THR A 45 -2.34 -19.97 -0.41
CA THR A 45 -2.30 -20.60 -1.74
C THR A 45 -0.97 -20.34 -2.46
N HIS A 46 -0.43 -19.12 -2.37
CA HIS A 46 0.89 -18.82 -2.92
C HIS A 46 2.03 -19.58 -2.23
N LYS A 47 2.01 -19.67 -0.89
CA LYS A 47 3.01 -20.42 -0.13
C LYS A 47 2.97 -21.91 -0.47
N GLU A 48 1.78 -22.50 -0.52
CA GLU A 48 1.57 -23.89 -0.90
C GLU A 48 2.04 -24.16 -2.34
N SER A 49 1.67 -23.30 -3.30
CA SER A 49 2.13 -23.40 -4.69
C SER A 49 3.66 -23.35 -4.82
N VAL A 50 4.35 -22.52 -4.03
CA VAL A 50 5.82 -22.50 -3.98
C VAL A 50 6.38 -23.79 -3.38
N LEU A 51 5.83 -24.25 -2.25
CA LEU A 51 6.29 -25.49 -1.59
C LEU A 51 6.09 -26.73 -2.49
N GLU A 52 4.92 -26.88 -3.12
CA GLU A 52 4.68 -27.95 -4.10
C GLU A 52 5.67 -27.91 -5.28
N THR A 53 6.03 -26.70 -5.73
CA THR A 53 6.99 -26.49 -6.82
C THR A 53 8.39 -26.98 -6.40
N VAL A 54 8.75 -26.80 -5.13
CA VAL A 54 10.01 -27.26 -4.54
C VAL A 54 10.00 -28.78 -4.28
N GLU A 55 8.88 -29.34 -3.80
CA GLU A 55 8.69 -30.79 -3.63
C GLU A 55 8.73 -31.57 -4.95
N LYS A 56 8.09 -31.05 -6.01
CA LYS A 56 7.97 -31.71 -7.33
C LYS A 56 9.19 -31.49 -8.24
N SER A 57 10.22 -30.78 -7.78
CA SER A 57 11.42 -30.48 -8.56
C SER A 57 12.29 -31.74 -8.78
N PRO A 58 12.47 -32.22 -10.03
CA PRO A 58 13.28 -33.40 -10.28
C PRO A 58 14.77 -33.08 -10.12
N GLN A 59 15.49 -33.92 -9.36
CA GLN A 59 16.91 -33.74 -9.02
C GLN A 59 17.90 -33.63 -10.21
N ASN A 60 17.47 -33.83 -11.47
CA ASN A 60 18.42 -33.90 -12.60
C ASN A 60 17.82 -33.72 -14.02
N GLN A 61 16.80 -32.85 -14.24
CA GLN A 61 16.34 -32.56 -15.61
C GLN A 61 16.10 -31.08 -15.91
N ALA A 62 16.95 -30.52 -16.77
CA ALA A 62 16.86 -29.15 -17.28
C ALA A 62 15.81 -29.03 -18.39
N THR A 63 14.54 -28.88 -18.02
CA THR A 63 13.50 -28.37 -18.94
C THR A 63 13.40 -26.84 -18.80
N PRO A 64 13.37 -26.07 -19.91
CA PRO A 64 13.37 -24.61 -19.82
C PRO A 64 11.97 -24.07 -19.44
N LYS A 65 11.94 -23.13 -18.48
CA LYS A 65 10.81 -22.25 -18.12
C LYS A 65 9.63 -22.86 -17.34
N THR A 66 9.86 -23.81 -16.43
CA THR A 66 8.89 -24.06 -15.35
C THR A 66 9.16 -23.11 -14.15
N PRO A 67 8.17 -22.84 -13.27
CA PRO A 67 8.40 -22.08 -12.03
C PRO A 67 9.48 -22.70 -11.15
N ALA A 68 9.57 -24.04 -11.08
CA ALA A 68 10.61 -24.78 -10.39
C ALA A 68 12.00 -24.44 -10.92
N THR A 69 12.19 -24.51 -12.24
CA THR A 69 13.47 -24.17 -12.87
C THR A 69 13.87 -22.73 -12.57
N LEU A 70 12.92 -21.79 -12.59
CA LEU A 70 13.20 -20.37 -12.29
C LEU A 70 13.63 -20.16 -10.84
N LEU A 71 12.98 -20.80 -9.86
CA LEU A 71 13.41 -20.78 -8.45
C LEU A 71 14.82 -21.35 -8.28
N LEU A 72 15.08 -22.55 -8.83
CA LEU A 72 16.36 -23.24 -8.70
C LEU A 72 17.51 -22.47 -9.34
N THR A 73 17.30 -21.81 -10.49
CA THR A 73 18.35 -21.04 -11.18
C THR A 73 18.70 -19.70 -10.52
N ALA A 74 17.92 -19.22 -9.55
CA ALA A 74 18.14 -17.94 -8.89
C ALA A 74 18.81 -18.05 -7.51
N LEU A 75 18.94 -19.27 -6.98
CA LEU A 75 19.83 -19.58 -5.86
C LEU A 75 21.23 -19.98 -6.38
N PRO A 76 22.29 -19.93 -5.55
CA PRO A 76 23.59 -20.47 -5.91
C PRO A 76 23.50 -21.95 -6.31
N SER A 77 24.29 -22.40 -7.30
CA SER A 77 24.20 -23.76 -7.86
C SER A 77 24.53 -24.90 -6.88
N GLU A 78 25.10 -24.58 -5.72
CA GLU A 78 25.47 -25.50 -4.65
C GLU A 78 24.29 -25.78 -3.68
N VAL A 79 23.13 -25.13 -3.91
CA VAL A 79 22.02 -25.05 -2.97
C VAL A 79 20.86 -25.91 -3.45
N ASP A 80 20.74 -27.10 -2.87
CA ASP A 80 19.66 -28.04 -3.17
C ASP A 80 18.45 -27.81 -2.25
N ILE A 81 17.35 -27.31 -2.84
CA ILE A 81 16.05 -27.17 -2.15
C ILE A 81 15.09 -28.34 -2.44
N SER A 82 15.46 -29.30 -3.29
CA SER A 82 14.53 -30.35 -3.76
C SER A 82 14.12 -31.33 -2.66
N ALA A 83 12.91 -31.88 -2.79
CA ALA A 83 12.35 -32.91 -1.90
C ALA A 83 12.53 -32.63 -0.38
N PRO A 84 12.03 -31.49 0.12
CA PRO A 84 12.30 -31.05 1.49
C PRO A 84 11.60 -31.94 2.53
N ILE A 85 12.24 -32.14 3.68
CA ILE A 85 11.72 -32.96 4.79
C ILE A 85 11.16 -32.04 5.88
N SER A 86 9.96 -32.33 6.39
CA SER A 86 9.38 -31.59 7.53
C SER A 86 9.68 -32.25 8.87
N PRO A 87 9.92 -31.49 9.95
CA PRO A 87 10.00 -32.02 11.30
C PRO A 87 8.63 -32.59 11.72
N ASN A 88 8.63 -33.73 12.42
CA ASN A 88 7.41 -34.37 12.91
C ASN A 88 7.19 -34.06 14.40
N TYR A 89 6.09 -33.38 14.73
CA TYR A 89 5.73 -32.94 16.08
C TYR A 89 4.24 -32.57 16.13
N HIS A 90 3.65 -32.44 17.32
CA HIS A 90 2.26 -31.99 17.48
C HIS A 90 2.15 -30.45 17.51
N HIS A 91 1.13 -29.90 16.84
CA HIS A 91 0.91 -28.45 16.79
C HIS A 91 0.75 -27.85 18.19
N GLY A 92 1.60 -26.89 18.54
CA GLY A 92 1.68 -26.28 19.88
C GLY A 92 2.94 -26.68 20.65
N ASP A 93 3.50 -27.86 20.39
CA ASP A 93 4.70 -28.38 21.07
C ASP A 93 5.98 -27.85 20.39
N TRP A 94 6.14 -26.51 20.37
CA TRP A 94 7.19 -25.84 19.60
C TRP A 94 8.61 -26.23 20.03
N GLU A 95 8.84 -26.57 21.30
CA GLU A 95 10.12 -27.09 21.80
C GLU A 95 10.46 -28.46 21.18
N VAL A 96 9.46 -29.34 21.05
CA VAL A 96 9.61 -30.66 20.40
C VAL A 96 9.83 -30.49 18.89
N GLY A 97 9.09 -29.57 18.26
CA GLY A 97 9.27 -29.23 16.86
C GLY A 97 10.65 -28.62 16.54
N ALA A 98 11.19 -27.79 17.44
CA ALA A 98 12.55 -27.26 17.34
C ALA A 98 13.61 -28.37 17.51
N ARG A 99 13.39 -29.32 18.44
CA ARG A 99 14.27 -30.49 18.57
C ARG A 99 14.25 -31.36 17.31
N ALA A 100 13.07 -31.64 16.75
CA ALA A 100 12.95 -32.39 15.50
C ALA A 100 13.59 -31.65 14.31
N THR A 101 13.51 -30.31 14.27
CA THR A 101 14.20 -29.47 13.28
C THR A 101 15.72 -29.61 13.43
N TRP A 102 16.22 -29.52 14.65
CA TRP A 102 17.64 -29.71 14.98
C TRP A 102 18.15 -31.12 14.61
N ASP A 103 17.38 -32.17 14.89
CA ASP A 103 17.77 -33.54 14.54
C ASP A 103 17.91 -33.72 13.01
N LEU A 104 17.09 -33.04 12.20
CA LEU A 104 17.24 -32.98 10.74
C LEU A 104 18.47 -32.15 10.30
N MET A 105 18.77 -31.06 11.00
CA MET A 105 19.98 -30.26 10.75
C MET A 105 21.27 -31.05 11.02
N GLN A 106 21.30 -31.84 12.09
CA GLN A 106 22.43 -32.73 12.42
C GLN A 106 22.60 -33.88 11.41
N GLN A 107 21.51 -34.36 10.81
CA GLN A 107 21.56 -35.33 9.70
C GLN A 107 22.07 -34.70 8.39
N GLY A 108 22.23 -33.37 8.32
CA GLY A 108 22.73 -32.68 7.15
C GLY A 108 21.77 -32.75 5.96
N ILE A 109 20.46 -32.80 6.21
CA ILE A 109 19.40 -32.78 5.19
C ILE A 109 19.48 -31.49 4.36
N ASN A 110 19.48 -31.59 3.03
CA ASN A 110 19.67 -30.44 2.14
C ASN A 110 18.61 -29.35 2.32
N CYS A 111 17.34 -29.73 2.45
CA CYS A 111 16.25 -28.78 2.68
C CYS A 111 15.23 -29.30 3.71
N ILE A 112 14.91 -28.45 4.69
CA ILE A 112 13.94 -28.73 5.75
C ILE A 112 12.74 -27.79 5.56
N ALA A 113 11.55 -28.33 5.33
CA ALA A 113 10.32 -27.54 5.17
C ALA A 113 9.57 -27.38 6.49
N LYS A 114 8.94 -26.21 6.69
CA LYS A 114 8.23 -25.85 7.92
C LYS A 114 9.07 -26.09 9.21
N PRO A 115 10.36 -25.70 9.24
CA PRO A 115 11.21 -25.76 10.42
C PRO A 115 10.61 -24.95 11.59
N ILE A 116 10.97 -25.30 12.82
CA ILE A 116 10.76 -24.46 13.99
C ILE A 116 12.11 -24.09 14.58
N LEU A 117 12.29 -22.80 14.85
CA LEU A 117 13.38 -22.26 15.63
C LEU A 117 12.82 -21.81 16.98
N PHE A 118 13.50 -22.16 18.07
CA PHE A 118 13.08 -21.86 19.44
C PHE A 118 14.25 -21.35 20.26
N MET A 119 14.05 -20.26 21.01
CA MET A 119 15.01 -19.77 21.99
C MET A 119 14.28 -19.28 23.25
N PRO A 120 14.54 -19.85 24.44
CA PRO A 120 14.02 -19.32 25.69
C PRO A 120 14.74 -18.01 26.06
N THR A 121 14.05 -17.06 26.70
CA THR A 121 14.66 -15.78 27.16
C THR A 121 14.38 -15.50 28.63
N TYR A 122 15.04 -14.47 29.17
CA TYR A 122 15.23 -14.29 30.61
C TYR A 122 14.02 -13.76 31.41
N GLU A 123 12.89 -13.48 30.75
CA GLU A 123 11.71 -12.85 31.38
C GLU A 123 10.40 -13.64 31.16
N GLY A 124 10.49 -14.96 30.94
CA GLY A 124 9.31 -15.82 30.72
C GLY A 124 8.66 -15.65 29.34
N ILE A 125 9.31 -14.91 28.44
CA ILE A 125 9.01 -14.85 27.02
C ILE A 125 9.94 -15.82 26.28
N ASN A 126 9.38 -16.70 25.46
CA ASN A 126 10.11 -17.60 24.58
C ASN A 126 10.01 -17.08 23.15
N LEU A 127 11.12 -16.97 22.43
CA LEU A 127 11.12 -16.62 21.02
C LEU A 127 10.87 -17.89 20.21
N VAL A 128 9.93 -17.80 19.26
CA VAL A 128 9.62 -18.89 18.35
C VAL A 128 9.57 -18.33 16.94
N SER A 129 10.07 -19.07 15.97
CA SER A 129 10.00 -18.65 14.57
C SER A 129 9.81 -19.82 13.62
N PHE A 130 9.08 -19.55 12.56
CA PHE A 130 8.60 -20.48 11.55
C PHE A 130 9.09 -20.01 10.16
N PRO A 131 10.39 -20.15 9.85
CA PRO A 131 10.85 -20.03 8.46
C PRO A 131 10.06 -21.00 7.57
N ASP A 132 9.95 -20.70 6.28
CA ASP A 132 9.25 -21.61 5.37
C ASP A 132 10.11 -22.81 4.98
N LEU A 133 11.40 -22.56 4.74
CA LEU A 133 12.44 -23.56 4.54
C LEU A 133 13.69 -23.17 5.35
N LEU A 134 14.43 -24.16 5.86
CA LEU A 134 15.89 -24.05 6.04
C LEU A 134 16.58 -24.77 4.89
N VAL A 135 17.68 -24.20 4.39
CA VAL A 135 18.46 -24.79 3.31
C VAL A 135 19.92 -24.90 3.74
N LYS A 136 20.54 -26.05 3.47
CA LYS A 136 21.94 -26.35 3.79
C LYS A 136 22.88 -25.60 2.85
N TYR A 137 23.94 -25.02 3.40
CA TYR A 137 24.99 -24.31 2.69
C TYR A 137 26.37 -24.80 3.15
N PRO A 138 27.40 -24.81 2.30
CA PRO A 138 28.79 -24.96 2.74
C PRO A 138 29.15 -23.89 3.78
N GLY A 139 29.85 -24.28 4.84
CA GLY A 139 30.20 -23.39 5.95
C GLY A 139 31.04 -24.10 7.00
N GLN A 140 31.16 -23.51 8.20
CA GLN A 140 31.67 -24.20 9.38
C GLN A 140 30.75 -23.87 10.55
N SER A 141 30.26 -24.88 11.26
CA SER A 141 29.34 -24.70 12.38
C SER A 141 29.51 -25.84 13.39
N ASN A 142 28.75 -25.82 14.49
CA ASN A 142 28.69 -26.96 15.41
C ASN A 142 28.08 -28.25 14.79
N LEU A 143 27.57 -28.18 13.55
CA LEU A 143 27.07 -29.33 12.77
C LEU A 143 28.16 -30.01 11.93
N GLY A 144 29.27 -29.31 11.62
CA GLY A 144 30.32 -29.78 10.72
C GLY A 144 30.66 -28.76 9.63
N ASP A 145 30.89 -29.23 8.40
CA ASP A 145 31.26 -28.42 7.22
C ASP A 145 30.07 -27.81 6.47
N TRP A 146 28.97 -27.58 7.18
CA TRP A 146 27.79 -26.87 6.67
C TRP A 146 27.16 -25.95 7.71
N ILE A 147 26.41 -24.98 7.21
CA ILE A 147 25.46 -24.14 7.96
C ILE A 147 24.07 -24.31 7.36
N TYR A 148 23.04 -23.82 8.05
CA TYR A 148 21.72 -23.61 7.45
C TYR A 148 21.44 -22.12 7.24
N VAL A 149 20.66 -21.84 6.20
CA VAL A 149 20.20 -20.51 5.80
C VAL A 149 18.67 -20.50 5.76
N PRO A 150 17.99 -19.51 6.39
CA PRO A 150 16.55 -19.43 6.33
C PRO A 150 16.05 -18.84 5.01
N LEU A 151 14.97 -19.42 4.49
CA LEU A 151 14.26 -18.97 3.31
C LEU A 151 12.77 -18.80 3.65
N THR A 152 12.21 -17.64 3.30
CA THR A 152 10.85 -17.24 3.67
C THR A 152 10.03 -16.90 2.44
N ILE A 153 8.78 -17.34 2.40
CA ILE A 153 7.84 -17.12 1.29
C ILE A 153 6.82 -16.07 1.72
N LYS A 154 6.73 -14.94 0.99
CA LYS A 154 5.80 -13.85 1.31
C LYS A 154 5.04 -13.39 0.06
N PHE A 155 3.72 -13.22 0.18
CA PHE A 155 2.82 -12.70 -0.87
C PHE A 155 3.05 -11.21 -1.26
N GLY A 156 4.20 -10.62 -0.91
CA GLY A 156 4.59 -9.32 -1.42
C GLY A 156 5.03 -9.38 -2.89
N ARG A 157 4.89 -8.26 -3.62
CA ARG A 157 5.53 -8.05 -4.93
C ARG A 157 6.93 -7.39 -4.83
N LYS A 158 7.40 -7.04 -3.63
CA LYS A 158 8.68 -6.35 -3.34
C LYS A 158 9.28 -6.81 -2.00
N PRO A 159 10.61 -6.84 -1.83
CA PRO A 159 11.28 -7.21 -0.57
C PRO A 159 11.17 -6.06 0.45
N LYS A 160 10.01 -5.93 1.07
CA LYS A 160 9.74 -4.86 2.05
C LYS A 160 10.64 -5.02 3.28
N ALA A 161 10.98 -3.90 3.92
CA ALA A 161 11.82 -3.86 5.11
C ALA A 161 11.25 -4.66 6.30
N ASP A 162 9.93 -4.83 6.39
CA ASP A 162 9.30 -5.67 7.42
C ASP A 162 9.54 -7.17 7.17
N TYR A 163 9.54 -7.63 5.91
CA TYR A 163 9.93 -9.02 5.58
C TYR A 163 11.42 -9.28 5.82
N GLN A 164 12.30 -8.32 5.49
CA GLN A 164 13.74 -8.45 5.68
C GLN A 164 14.12 -8.50 7.17
N ILE A 165 13.43 -7.75 8.03
CA ILE A 165 13.58 -7.83 9.49
C ILE A 165 13.16 -9.21 10.03
N ILE A 166 12.08 -9.81 9.51
CA ILE A 166 11.68 -11.17 9.91
C ILE A 166 12.66 -12.23 9.40
N SER A 167 13.23 -12.06 8.20
CA SER A 167 14.28 -12.95 7.71
C SER A 167 15.54 -12.90 8.59
N ALA A 168 15.89 -11.71 9.11
CA ALA A 168 16.96 -11.56 10.09
C ALA A 168 16.61 -12.15 11.46
N PHE A 169 15.33 -12.15 11.86
CA PHE A 169 14.87 -12.80 13.10
C PHE A 169 14.98 -14.32 13.01
N HIS A 170 14.61 -14.92 11.85
CA HIS A 170 14.89 -16.34 11.58
C HIS A 170 16.38 -16.65 11.75
N ALA A 171 17.26 -15.89 11.10
CA ALA A 171 18.69 -16.11 11.15
C ALA A 171 19.27 -15.93 12.57
N TYR A 172 18.74 -15.00 13.35
CA TYR A 172 19.15 -14.77 14.74
C TYR A 172 18.88 -15.98 15.65
N LEU A 173 17.69 -16.57 15.60
CA LEU A 173 17.41 -17.80 16.35
C LEU A 173 18.24 -18.99 15.83
N LEU A 174 18.42 -19.09 14.51
CA LEU A 174 19.22 -20.15 13.89
C LEU A 174 20.70 -20.08 14.29
N THR A 175 21.26 -18.88 14.43
CA THR A 175 22.65 -18.63 14.88
C THR A 175 22.90 -19.25 16.26
N VAL A 176 21.92 -19.16 17.16
CA VAL A 176 22.02 -19.74 18.52
C VAL A 176 21.99 -21.27 18.48
N MET A 177 21.34 -21.87 17.48
CA MET A 177 21.32 -23.33 17.32
C MET A 177 22.62 -23.85 16.71
N GLN A 178 23.14 -23.23 15.65
CA GLN A 178 24.30 -23.73 14.89
C GLN A 178 25.66 -23.14 15.31
N GLU A 179 25.68 -22.17 16.23
CA GLU A 179 26.86 -21.41 16.68
C GLU A 179 27.58 -20.57 15.59
N ASP A 180 26.93 -20.38 14.43
CA ASP A 180 27.43 -19.56 13.33
C ASP A 180 26.31 -18.70 12.71
N LEU A 181 26.63 -17.46 12.34
CA LEU A 181 25.70 -16.48 11.77
C LEU A 181 25.80 -16.49 10.24
N PRO A 182 24.74 -16.88 9.51
CA PRO A 182 24.72 -16.74 8.06
C PRO A 182 24.88 -15.28 7.63
N GLU A 183 25.61 -15.04 6.53
CA GLU A 183 25.72 -13.71 5.91
C GLU A 183 24.42 -13.28 5.20
N ILE A 184 23.60 -14.26 4.81
CA ILE A 184 22.43 -14.09 3.93
C ILE A 184 21.22 -14.88 4.44
N ALA A 185 20.03 -14.36 4.14
CA ALA A 185 18.76 -15.09 4.14
C ALA A 185 18.02 -14.87 2.82
N TRP A 186 17.00 -15.67 2.51
CA TRP A 186 16.29 -15.58 1.22
C TRP A 186 14.80 -15.26 1.36
N LEU A 187 14.29 -14.44 0.44
CA LEU A 187 12.86 -14.14 0.29
C LEU A 187 12.36 -14.63 -1.07
N ILE A 188 11.41 -15.56 -1.07
CA ILE A 188 10.57 -15.85 -2.24
C ILE A 188 9.35 -14.94 -2.19
N LEU A 189 9.11 -14.22 -3.29
CA LEU A 189 8.01 -13.30 -3.46
C LEU A 189 7.06 -13.76 -4.57
N ARG A 190 5.94 -13.05 -4.73
CA ARG A 190 4.96 -13.32 -5.81
C ARG A 190 5.64 -13.40 -7.17
N ARG A 191 5.07 -14.25 -8.04
CA ARG A 191 5.63 -14.62 -9.35
C ARG A 191 7.00 -15.31 -9.26
N HIS A 192 7.28 -15.99 -8.14
CA HIS A 192 8.50 -16.77 -7.92
C HIS A 192 9.80 -15.96 -8.00
N SER A 193 9.75 -14.66 -7.67
CA SER A 193 10.97 -13.84 -7.64
C SER A 193 11.72 -14.02 -6.33
N ILE A 194 12.99 -14.42 -6.43
CA ILE A 194 13.89 -14.64 -5.29
C ILE A 194 14.70 -13.38 -5.02
N HIS A 195 14.83 -13.00 -3.75
CA HIS A 195 15.58 -11.83 -3.32
C HIS A 195 16.51 -12.18 -2.15
N PRO A 196 17.81 -11.81 -2.20
CA PRO A 196 18.72 -11.96 -1.09
C PRO A 196 18.41 -10.93 0.01
N VAL A 197 18.62 -11.31 1.26
CA VAL A 197 18.55 -10.44 2.44
C VAL A 197 19.94 -10.43 3.08
N ASN A 198 20.66 -9.31 2.97
CA ASN A 198 21.95 -9.12 3.62
C ASN A 198 21.75 -9.04 5.15
N LEU A 199 22.29 -9.98 5.89
CA LEU A 199 22.04 -10.07 7.33
C LEU A 199 22.87 -9.06 8.14
N GLU A 200 24.08 -8.71 7.69
CA GLU A 200 24.88 -7.63 8.28
C GLU A 200 24.10 -6.29 8.33
N GLN A 201 23.39 -5.95 7.24
CA GLN A 201 22.56 -4.75 7.14
C GLN A 201 21.33 -4.80 8.05
N TRP A 202 20.61 -5.92 8.09
CA TRP A 202 19.29 -6.00 8.72
C TRP A 202 19.30 -6.50 10.17
N MET A 203 20.32 -7.24 10.60
CA MET A 203 20.44 -7.75 11.97
C MET A 203 20.40 -6.64 13.03
N PRO A 204 21.14 -5.51 12.90
CA PRO A 204 21.08 -4.43 13.89
C PRO A 204 19.70 -3.76 13.97
N ALA A 205 18.98 -3.70 12.84
CA ALA A 205 17.62 -3.16 12.80
C ALA A 205 16.61 -4.13 13.43
N MET A 206 16.76 -5.43 13.20
CA MET A 206 15.94 -6.47 13.80
C MET A 206 16.13 -6.52 15.32
N ILE A 207 17.37 -6.55 15.81
CA ILE A 207 17.68 -6.57 17.26
C ILE A 207 17.01 -5.40 17.99
N ARG A 208 17.06 -4.18 17.42
CA ARG A 208 16.37 -3.01 18.01
C ARG A 208 14.85 -3.19 18.08
N VAL A 209 14.23 -3.73 17.03
CA VAL A 209 12.78 -3.98 16.99
C VAL A 209 12.38 -5.09 17.96
N LEU A 210 13.18 -6.15 18.07
CA LEU A 210 12.99 -7.24 19.02
C LEU A 210 13.10 -6.75 20.48
N ALA A 211 14.14 -5.99 20.81
CA ALA A 211 14.32 -5.42 22.15
C ALA A 211 13.14 -4.52 22.57
N GLN A 212 12.70 -3.62 21.67
CA GLN A 212 11.53 -2.76 21.91
C GLN A 212 10.22 -3.57 22.06
N CYS A 213 10.08 -4.65 21.28
CA CYS A 213 8.92 -5.54 21.37
C CYS A 213 8.89 -6.27 22.73
N LEU A 214 10.02 -6.86 23.13
CA LEU A 214 10.19 -7.51 24.44
C LEU A 214 9.90 -6.54 25.59
N GLU A 215 10.49 -5.34 25.57
CA GLU A 215 10.27 -4.31 26.59
C GLU A 215 8.78 -3.93 26.71
N THR A 216 8.11 -3.66 25.57
CA THR A 216 6.68 -3.31 25.54
C THR A 216 5.81 -4.38 26.17
N LEU A 217 6.11 -5.65 25.89
CA LEU A 217 5.32 -6.79 26.35
C LEU A 217 5.62 -7.10 27.82
N ALA A 218 6.90 -7.12 28.22
CA ALA A 218 7.32 -7.35 29.60
C ALA A 218 6.81 -6.27 30.57
N GLN A 219 6.90 -4.99 30.20
CA GLN A 219 6.39 -3.87 31.01
C GLN A 219 4.85 -3.75 30.96
N GLN A 220 4.17 -4.46 30.06
CA GLN A 220 2.74 -4.28 29.74
C GLN A 220 2.37 -2.81 29.46
N ARG A 221 3.29 -2.05 28.87
CA ARG A 221 3.09 -0.63 28.59
C ARG A 221 2.38 -0.46 27.25
N GLU A 222 1.09 -0.14 27.29
CA GLU A 222 0.30 0.13 26.09
C GLU A 222 0.92 1.28 25.25
N PRO A 223 1.34 1.03 24.00
CA PRO A 223 1.90 2.09 23.15
C PRO A 223 0.83 3.10 22.72
N GLU A 224 1.25 4.36 22.56
CA GLU A 224 0.40 5.48 22.14
C GLU A 224 -0.36 5.20 20.83
N VAL A 225 -1.53 5.83 20.69
CA VAL A 225 -2.37 5.70 19.50
C VAL A 225 -1.77 6.49 18.33
N PHE A 226 -1.66 5.86 17.16
CA PHE A 226 -1.29 6.56 15.93
C PHE A 226 -2.05 5.97 14.75
N ILE A 227 -2.86 6.80 14.07
CA ILE A 227 -3.66 6.36 12.92
C ILE A 227 -2.83 6.45 11.65
N SER A 228 -2.16 5.35 11.31
CA SER A 228 -1.42 5.22 10.05
C SER A 228 -2.31 4.60 8.96
N ARG A 229 -2.93 5.45 8.13
CA ARG A 229 -3.84 5.08 7.03
C ARG A 229 -3.45 3.82 6.24
N GLN A 230 -2.19 3.76 5.79
CA GLN A 230 -1.65 2.63 5.02
C GLN A 230 -1.55 1.30 5.79
N LYS A 231 -1.48 1.34 7.13
CA LYS A 231 -1.33 0.16 8.00
C LYS A 231 -2.63 -0.18 8.75
N CYS A 232 -3.49 0.81 8.97
CA CYS A 232 -4.72 0.70 9.73
C CYS A 232 -5.91 0.22 8.90
N SER A 233 -5.88 0.38 7.57
CA SER A 233 -7.00 0.04 6.66
C SER A 233 -7.54 -1.39 6.78
N LEU A 234 -6.68 -2.35 7.12
CA LEU A 234 -7.04 -3.76 7.36
C LEU A 234 -6.78 -4.18 8.81
N CYS A 235 -6.67 -3.23 9.75
CA CYS A 235 -6.44 -3.51 11.16
C CYS A 235 -7.77 -3.73 11.88
N ARG A 236 -7.96 -4.89 12.50
CA ARG A 236 -9.17 -5.22 13.27
C ARG A 236 -9.38 -4.31 14.49
N TRP A 237 -8.31 -3.70 15.00
CA TRP A 237 -8.32 -2.69 16.07
C TRP A 237 -8.54 -1.25 15.58
N TYR A 238 -8.85 -1.04 14.30
CA TYR A 238 -9.00 0.32 13.75
C TYR A 238 -10.07 1.12 14.48
N ASN A 239 -11.27 0.56 14.70
CA ASN A 239 -12.39 1.29 15.28
C ASN A 239 -12.10 1.80 16.70
N SER A 240 -11.53 0.96 17.58
CA SER A 240 -11.17 1.37 18.94
C SER A 240 -10.01 2.37 18.95
N CYS A 241 -8.96 2.13 18.15
CA CYS A 241 -7.87 3.11 17.99
C CYS A 241 -8.37 4.46 17.45
N HIS A 242 -9.27 4.46 16.46
CA HIS A 242 -9.81 5.67 15.84
C HIS A 242 -10.71 6.45 16.81
N ALA A 243 -11.52 5.76 17.61
CA ALA A 243 -12.32 6.38 18.67
C ALA A 243 -11.43 7.08 19.72
N ILE A 244 -10.32 6.46 20.13
CA ILE A 244 -9.34 7.07 21.06
C ILE A 244 -8.66 8.27 20.40
N ALA A 245 -8.19 8.13 19.16
CA ALA A 245 -7.58 9.23 18.43
C ALA A 245 -8.55 10.42 18.27
N LYS A 246 -9.84 10.17 18.04
CA LYS A 246 -10.87 11.21 17.98
C LYS A 246 -11.14 11.88 19.31
N SER A 247 -11.29 11.13 20.40
CA SER A 247 -11.55 11.72 21.73
C SER A 247 -10.37 12.55 22.23
N GLN A 248 -9.14 12.19 21.84
CA GLN A 248 -7.91 12.93 22.14
C GLN A 248 -7.60 14.06 21.14
N LYS A 249 -8.41 14.26 20.09
CA LYS A 249 -8.10 15.15 18.95
C LYS A 249 -6.69 14.91 18.37
N HIS A 250 -6.28 13.65 18.34
CA HIS A 250 -4.90 13.26 18.10
C HIS A 250 -4.44 13.68 16.69
N ILE A 251 -3.32 14.39 16.64
CA ILE A 251 -2.80 15.06 15.43
C ILE A 251 -2.52 14.09 14.25
N SER A 252 -2.39 12.78 14.50
CA SER A 252 -2.31 11.75 13.45
C SER A 252 -3.56 11.62 12.57
N LEU A 253 -4.68 12.25 12.94
CA LEU A 253 -5.89 12.32 12.11
C LEU A 253 -5.74 13.33 10.96
N LEU A 254 -4.80 14.28 11.04
CA LEU A 254 -4.57 15.26 9.97
C LEU A 254 -3.88 14.62 8.75
N PRO A 255 -4.33 14.94 7.52
CA PRO A 255 -3.57 14.71 6.31
C PRO A 255 -2.13 15.24 6.42
N GLY A 256 -1.17 14.51 5.86
CA GLY A 256 0.24 14.92 5.86
C GLY A 256 1.03 14.60 7.15
N VAL A 257 0.38 14.27 8.27
CA VAL A 257 1.10 13.87 9.50
C VAL A 257 1.54 12.41 9.42
N THR A 258 2.81 12.19 9.13
CA THR A 258 3.44 10.85 9.09
C THR A 258 4.02 10.49 10.46
N PRO A 259 4.34 9.20 10.75
CA PRO A 259 4.96 8.82 12.03
C PRO A 259 6.30 9.51 12.33
N ASN A 260 7.04 9.94 11.29
CA ASN A 260 8.26 10.73 11.49
C ASN A 260 7.89 12.18 11.83
N ARG A 261 7.07 12.83 10.98
CA ARG A 261 6.62 14.22 11.21
C ARG A 261 5.94 14.40 12.57
N TYR A 262 5.22 13.40 13.04
CA TYR A 262 4.63 13.39 14.37
C TYR A 262 5.67 13.45 15.50
N ARG A 263 6.74 12.66 15.41
CA ARG A 263 7.85 12.74 16.38
C ARG A 263 8.54 14.10 16.31
N ASP A 264 8.80 14.57 15.10
CA ASP A 264 9.42 15.87 14.85
C ASP A 264 8.55 17.01 15.45
N LEU A 265 7.22 16.91 15.37
CA LEU A 265 6.26 17.83 16.02
C LEU A 265 6.25 17.68 17.54
N GLN A 266 6.34 16.46 18.09
CA GLN A 266 6.48 16.24 19.54
C GLN A 266 7.78 16.86 20.09
N GLU A 267 8.88 16.79 19.36
CA GLU A 267 10.16 17.43 19.72
C GLU A 267 10.06 18.97 19.73
N LEU A 268 9.17 19.54 18.91
CA LEU A 268 8.80 20.96 18.92
C LEU A 268 7.70 21.32 19.95
N ALA A 269 7.28 20.37 20.79
CA ALA A 269 6.18 20.49 21.76
C ALA A 269 4.80 20.81 21.14
N ILE A 270 4.57 20.46 19.87
CA ILE A 270 3.30 20.60 19.16
C ILE A 270 2.56 19.25 19.22
N ALA A 271 1.65 19.10 20.18
CA ALA A 271 1.00 17.83 20.51
C ALA A 271 -0.41 17.65 19.92
N ASP A 272 -1.07 18.74 19.51
CA ASP A 272 -2.48 18.74 19.09
C ASP A 272 -2.73 19.60 17.84
N VAL A 273 -3.95 19.50 17.30
CA VAL A 273 -4.34 20.17 16.06
C VAL A 273 -4.45 21.68 16.26
N GLU A 274 -4.94 22.12 17.41
CA GLU A 274 -5.09 23.54 17.77
C GLU A 274 -3.75 24.28 17.88
N SER A 275 -2.74 23.68 18.51
CA SER A 275 -1.38 24.23 18.59
C SER A 275 -0.71 24.29 17.21
N LEU A 276 -0.85 23.26 16.38
CA LEU A 276 -0.33 23.28 15.01
C LEU A 276 -0.99 24.39 14.16
N ALA A 277 -2.30 24.59 14.28
CA ALA A 277 -3.02 25.63 13.53
C ALA A 277 -2.59 27.08 13.89
N GLN A 278 -2.04 27.28 15.10
CA GLN A 278 -1.56 28.56 15.62
C GLN A 278 -0.04 28.73 15.54
N THR A 279 0.70 27.70 15.10
CA THR A 279 2.16 27.69 15.05
C THR A 279 2.67 28.65 13.96
N ASP A 280 3.67 29.47 14.28
CA ASP A 280 4.35 30.31 13.29
C ASP A 280 5.21 29.44 12.36
N ILE A 281 5.13 29.71 11.05
CA ILE A 281 5.84 28.93 10.02
C ILE A 281 7.36 28.88 10.23
N THR A 282 7.96 29.90 10.87
CA THR A 282 9.40 29.94 11.18
C THR A 282 9.85 28.87 12.18
N ILE A 283 8.94 28.28 12.95
CA ILE A 283 9.20 27.15 13.86
C ILE A 283 9.27 25.83 13.08
N LEU A 284 8.45 25.68 12.04
CA LEU A 284 8.30 24.44 11.26
C LEU A 284 9.21 24.38 10.02
N GLU A 285 9.46 25.52 9.37
CA GLU A 285 10.30 25.63 8.16
C GLU A 285 11.68 24.94 8.29
N PRO A 286 12.44 25.09 9.40
CA PRO A 286 13.77 24.49 9.53
C PRO A 286 13.77 22.96 9.59
N VAL A 287 12.65 22.34 10.00
CA VAL A 287 12.52 20.90 10.20
C VAL A 287 11.85 20.22 8.99
N PHE A 288 10.82 20.85 8.44
CA PHE A 288 9.98 20.24 7.40
C PHE A 288 10.20 20.82 5.99
N GLY A 289 10.87 21.97 5.88
CA GLY A 289 10.87 22.77 4.66
C GLY A 289 9.58 23.58 4.50
N LEU A 290 9.68 24.67 3.75
CA LEU A 290 8.67 25.74 3.68
C LEU A 290 7.28 25.24 3.22
N ASP A 291 7.22 24.42 2.17
CA ASP A 291 5.95 23.94 1.61
C ASP A 291 5.21 23.02 2.58
N ILE A 292 5.91 22.06 3.19
CA ILE A 292 5.32 21.10 4.14
C ILE A 292 4.91 21.82 5.44
N ALA A 293 5.72 22.75 5.92
CA ALA A 293 5.38 23.58 7.06
C ALA A 293 4.09 24.38 6.83
N SER A 294 3.97 25.01 5.66
CA SER A 294 2.76 25.74 5.28
C SER A 294 1.54 24.82 5.14
N ASP A 295 1.71 23.66 4.50
CA ASP A 295 0.64 22.68 4.32
C ASP A 295 0.09 22.16 5.65
N LEU A 296 0.98 21.83 6.60
CA LEU A 296 0.59 21.32 7.92
C LEU A 296 -0.20 22.37 8.73
N ILE A 297 0.25 23.64 8.72
CA ILE A 297 -0.47 24.75 9.37
C ILE A 297 -1.85 24.95 8.72
N GLN A 298 -1.91 25.06 7.39
CA GLN A 298 -3.16 25.30 6.66
C GLN A 298 -4.15 24.14 6.83
N GLN A 299 -3.68 22.89 6.77
CA GLN A 299 -4.51 21.71 7.01
C GLN A 299 -5.05 21.65 8.45
N ALA A 300 -4.25 22.05 9.44
CA ALA A 300 -4.71 22.18 10.82
C ALA A 300 -5.74 23.30 10.96
N GLN A 301 -5.51 24.48 10.36
CA GLN A 301 -6.43 25.62 10.37
C GLN A 301 -7.80 25.27 9.77
N ALA A 302 -7.82 24.66 8.58
CA ALA A 302 -9.05 24.17 7.96
C ALA A 302 -9.83 23.26 8.93
N THR A 303 -9.13 22.31 9.55
CA THR A 303 -9.70 21.33 10.49
C THR A 303 -10.26 21.97 11.77
N VAL A 304 -9.55 22.92 12.38
CA VAL A 304 -10.01 23.66 13.58
C VAL A 304 -11.23 24.52 13.26
N GLN A 305 -11.26 25.17 12.10
CA GLN A 305 -12.36 26.01 11.66
C GLN A 305 -13.55 25.19 11.12
N ASN A 306 -13.33 23.90 10.81
CA ASN A 306 -14.24 23.02 10.08
C ASN A 306 -14.75 23.65 8.77
N GLN A 307 -13.86 24.33 8.05
CA GLN A 307 -14.17 25.04 6.81
C GLN A 307 -13.10 24.79 5.73
N PRO A 308 -13.49 24.81 4.45
CA PRO A 308 -12.55 24.79 3.33
C PRO A 308 -11.82 26.13 3.26
N ILE A 309 -10.50 26.11 3.13
CA ILE A 309 -9.70 27.32 2.91
C ILE A 309 -8.94 27.20 1.60
N LEU A 310 -8.83 28.30 0.84
CA LEU A 310 -7.96 28.35 -0.32
C LEU A 310 -6.52 28.07 0.11
N ARG A 311 -5.87 27.14 -0.58
CA ARG A 311 -4.46 26.80 -0.36
C ARG A 311 -3.60 27.98 -0.82
N GLN A 312 -2.93 28.63 0.13
CA GLN A 312 -2.04 29.75 -0.16
C GLN A 312 -0.62 29.23 -0.41
N PRO A 313 0.09 29.73 -1.45
CA PRO A 313 1.51 29.45 -1.59
C PRO A 313 2.29 30.13 -0.44
N PRO A 314 3.42 29.57 0.00
CA PRO A 314 4.23 30.19 1.04
C PRO A 314 4.62 31.63 0.73
N SER A 315 4.46 32.51 1.72
CA SER A 315 4.49 33.98 1.57
C SER A 315 5.85 34.58 1.15
N ARG A 316 6.92 33.79 1.07
CA ARG A 316 8.20 34.17 0.42
C ARG A 316 8.10 34.21 -1.11
N LEU A 317 7.42 33.25 -1.74
CA LEU A 317 7.35 33.10 -3.21
C LEU A 317 6.67 34.31 -3.89
N LEU A 318 5.73 34.96 -3.19
CA LEU A 318 5.07 36.19 -3.65
C LEU A 318 6.01 37.41 -3.75
N LYS A 319 7.20 37.37 -3.13
CA LYS A 319 8.21 38.45 -3.23
C LYS A 319 9.26 38.20 -4.31
N GLU A 320 9.55 36.94 -4.63
CA GLU A 320 10.59 36.56 -5.59
C GLU A 320 10.08 36.50 -7.03
N SER A 321 8.78 36.29 -7.25
CA SER A 321 8.14 36.31 -8.59
C SER A 321 8.22 37.66 -9.32
N VAL A 322 8.63 38.74 -8.64
CA VAL A 322 8.88 40.07 -9.24
C VAL A 322 10.32 40.20 -9.78
N LEU A 323 11.25 39.31 -9.38
CA LEU A 323 12.68 39.40 -9.69
C LEU A 323 13.30 38.03 -9.97
N THR A 324 13.09 37.48 -11.18
CA THR A 324 14.17 36.86 -11.99
C THR A 324 13.69 36.42 -13.37
N SER A 325 14.12 37.13 -14.41
CA SER A 325 14.15 36.64 -15.79
C SER A 325 15.60 36.36 -16.18
N VAL A 326 16.06 35.11 -16.01
CA VAL A 326 17.38 34.66 -16.49
C VAL A 326 17.26 33.28 -17.15
N THR A 327 18.10 33.07 -18.15
CA THR A 327 17.97 32.11 -19.25
C THR A 327 18.33 30.66 -18.94
N GLU A 328 17.73 29.74 -19.70
CA GLU A 328 18.14 28.35 -19.81
C GLU A 328 19.54 28.23 -20.42
N ASP A 329 20.49 27.58 -19.73
CA ASP A 329 21.54 26.78 -20.37
C ASP A 329 22.17 25.77 -19.39
N SER A 330 22.77 24.70 -19.91
CA SER A 330 23.47 23.58 -19.20
C SER A 330 22.65 22.35 -18.78
N LEU A 331 22.74 21.29 -19.59
CA LEU A 331 22.48 19.87 -19.23
C LEU A 331 23.82 19.20 -18.79
N HIS A 332 23.97 17.98 -18.26
CA HIS A 332 23.15 16.77 -17.98
C HIS A 332 24.01 15.85 -17.04
N PRO A 333 23.70 14.56 -16.74
CA PRO A 333 22.47 13.90 -16.25
C PRO A 333 22.69 12.99 -15.00
N ASP A 334 21.62 12.68 -14.25
CA ASP A 334 21.52 11.36 -13.59
C ASP A 334 20.07 10.85 -13.52
N ARG A 335 19.70 9.96 -14.45
CA ARG A 335 18.30 9.76 -14.86
C ARG A 335 17.38 9.13 -13.81
N ASN A 336 17.91 8.35 -12.86
CA ASN A 336 17.06 7.61 -11.91
C ASN A 336 16.64 8.47 -10.71
N LEU A 337 17.57 9.23 -10.11
CA LEU A 337 17.26 10.20 -9.06
C LEU A 337 16.38 11.33 -9.59
N VAL A 338 16.68 11.82 -10.80
CA VAL A 338 15.84 12.80 -11.52
C VAL A 338 14.41 12.27 -11.71
N SER A 339 14.16 10.97 -11.89
CA SER A 339 12.79 10.45 -12.01
C SER A 339 11.97 10.43 -10.71
N ALA A 340 12.64 10.44 -9.55
CA ALA A 340 12.00 10.51 -8.24
C ALA A 340 11.85 11.97 -7.78
N ALA A 341 12.90 12.77 -7.99
CA ALA A 341 12.88 14.21 -7.77
C ALA A 341 11.88 14.92 -8.70
N LEU A 342 11.74 14.53 -9.98
CA LEU A 342 10.69 15.03 -10.86
C LEU A 342 9.31 14.53 -10.49
N ARG A 343 9.15 13.34 -9.89
CA ARG A 343 7.83 12.91 -9.39
C ARG A 343 7.42 13.72 -8.17
N TYR A 344 8.34 13.96 -7.24
CA TYR A 344 8.13 14.86 -6.10
C TYR A 344 7.90 16.31 -6.56
N ALA A 345 8.74 16.82 -7.46
CA ALA A 345 8.64 18.18 -7.98
C ALA A 345 7.53 18.40 -9.03
N ASN A 346 6.93 17.36 -9.62
CA ASN A 346 5.70 17.49 -10.39
C ASN A 346 4.47 17.43 -9.48
N TYR A 347 4.51 16.66 -8.39
CA TYR A 347 3.48 16.71 -7.34
C TYR A 347 3.47 18.05 -6.61
N HIS A 348 4.64 18.70 -6.49
CA HIS A 348 4.84 20.01 -5.87
C HIS A 348 5.07 21.17 -6.86
N ARG A 349 4.98 20.93 -8.18
CA ARG A 349 4.76 22.02 -9.14
C ARG A 349 3.28 22.38 -9.05
N ILE A 350 2.99 23.26 -8.10
CA ILE A 350 1.80 24.12 -8.18
C ILE A 350 1.85 24.75 -9.58
N PRO A 351 0.88 24.47 -10.48
CA PRO A 351 0.80 25.20 -11.74
C PRO A 351 0.76 26.70 -11.43
N PRO A 352 1.30 27.59 -12.28
CA PRO A 352 1.13 29.02 -12.05
C PRO A 352 -0.35 29.30 -11.81
N VAL A 353 -0.65 30.05 -10.74
CA VAL A 353 -2.00 30.13 -10.14
C VAL A 353 -3.11 30.48 -11.15
N SER A 354 -2.75 31.17 -12.26
CA SER A 354 -3.62 31.45 -13.41
C SER A 354 -4.21 30.22 -14.11
N ASP A 355 -3.49 29.09 -14.13
CA ASP A 355 -3.82 27.93 -14.95
C ASP A 355 -4.56 26.86 -14.13
N SER A 356 -4.22 26.69 -12.84
CA SER A 356 -4.90 25.77 -11.90
C SER A 356 -6.27 26.24 -11.43
N LEU A 357 -6.64 27.50 -11.71
CA LEU A 357 -7.90 28.07 -11.25
C LEU A 357 -9.07 27.89 -12.23
N ASN A 358 -8.80 27.50 -13.47
CA ASN A 358 -9.81 27.31 -14.51
C ASN A 358 -10.12 25.82 -14.74
N LEU A 359 -10.93 25.20 -13.88
CA LEU A 359 -11.51 23.90 -14.21
C LEU A 359 -12.35 24.01 -15.49
N PRO A 360 -12.12 23.16 -16.50
CA PRO A 360 -12.88 23.22 -17.74
C PRO A 360 -14.36 22.94 -17.51
N THR A 361 -15.19 23.49 -18.39
CA THR A 361 -16.62 23.20 -18.48
C THR A 361 -16.97 22.87 -19.93
N GLY A 362 -17.87 21.91 -20.11
CA GLY A 362 -18.35 21.46 -21.43
C GLY A 362 -19.87 21.45 -21.51
N LEU A 363 -20.42 21.46 -22.72
CA LEU A 363 -21.85 21.19 -22.96
C LEU A 363 -22.22 19.75 -22.57
N VAL A 364 -21.29 18.82 -22.83
CA VAL A 364 -21.27 17.48 -22.25
C VAL A 364 -19.98 17.35 -21.45
N GLU A 365 -20.07 16.73 -20.28
CA GLU A 365 -18.94 16.39 -19.42
C GLU A 365 -18.98 14.90 -19.10
N LEU A 366 -17.84 14.22 -19.17
CA LEU A 366 -17.74 12.79 -18.87
C LEU A 366 -17.01 12.61 -17.53
N PHE A 367 -17.50 11.73 -16.68
CA PHE A 367 -16.86 11.33 -15.41
C PHE A 367 -16.54 9.84 -15.47
N PHE A 368 -15.27 9.50 -15.27
CA PHE A 368 -14.72 8.19 -15.57
C PHE A 368 -14.08 7.55 -14.33
N ASP A 369 -14.43 6.29 -14.08
CA ASP A 369 -13.90 5.46 -12.99
C ASP A 369 -13.72 3.99 -13.44
N ILE A 370 -12.80 3.26 -12.79
CA ILE A 370 -12.36 1.93 -13.24
C ILE A 370 -12.33 0.93 -12.07
N GLU A 371 -12.96 -0.23 -12.27
CA GLU A 371 -12.81 -1.38 -11.37
C GLU A 371 -11.93 -2.47 -12.00
N ALA A 372 -10.99 -3.01 -11.20
CA ALA A 372 -9.94 -3.89 -11.68
C ALA A 372 -9.59 -5.03 -10.71
N GLN A 373 -9.30 -6.20 -11.27
CA GLN A 373 -8.77 -7.36 -10.56
C GLN A 373 -7.26 -7.46 -10.83
N GLN A 374 -6.48 -6.79 -9.97
CA GLN A 374 -5.02 -6.60 -10.10
C GLN A 374 -4.21 -7.91 -10.15
N ASP A 375 -4.79 -9.02 -9.72
CA ASP A 375 -4.12 -10.31 -9.65
C ASP A 375 -4.34 -11.16 -10.90
N LEU A 376 -5.50 -11.00 -11.56
CA LEU A 376 -5.72 -11.47 -12.93
C LEU A 376 -5.13 -10.50 -13.98
N ASN A 377 -4.76 -9.28 -13.56
CA ASN A 377 -4.28 -8.20 -14.41
C ASN A 377 -5.35 -7.82 -15.47
N VAL A 378 -6.56 -7.54 -14.99
CA VAL A 378 -7.69 -7.12 -15.82
C VAL A 378 -8.42 -5.92 -15.20
N ASP A 379 -8.73 -4.92 -16.01
CA ASP A 379 -9.75 -3.91 -15.73
C ASP A 379 -11.07 -4.43 -16.29
N TYR A 380 -12.02 -4.74 -15.42
CA TYR A 380 -13.22 -5.46 -15.84
C TYR A 380 -14.45 -4.56 -15.95
N LEU A 381 -14.37 -3.29 -15.52
CA LEU A 381 -15.42 -2.31 -15.70
C LEU A 381 -14.82 -0.92 -15.97
N LEU A 382 -15.20 -0.32 -17.10
CA LEU A 382 -14.88 1.06 -17.46
C LEU A 382 -16.17 1.88 -17.36
N GLY A 383 -16.41 2.51 -16.21
CA GLY A 383 -17.63 3.26 -15.93
C GLY A 383 -17.55 4.69 -16.42
N ILE A 384 -18.54 5.14 -17.21
CA ILE A 384 -18.65 6.54 -17.64
C ILE A 384 -20.01 7.11 -17.28
N LEU A 385 -20.05 8.17 -16.49
CA LEU A 385 -21.22 9.03 -16.33
C LEU A 385 -21.11 10.23 -17.28
N ALA A 386 -22.02 10.32 -18.26
CA ALA A 386 -22.16 11.48 -19.13
C ALA A 386 -23.21 12.45 -18.57
N ILE A 387 -22.79 13.70 -18.35
CA ILE A 387 -23.64 14.83 -17.96
C ILE A 387 -23.86 15.71 -19.18
N ASP A 388 -25.05 15.63 -19.79
CA ASP A 388 -25.44 16.48 -20.92
C ASP A 388 -26.25 17.68 -20.41
N ARG A 389 -25.65 18.86 -20.52
CA ARG A 389 -26.23 20.14 -20.06
C ARG A 389 -27.20 20.76 -21.07
N VAL A 390 -27.22 20.29 -22.31
CA VAL A 390 -28.11 20.76 -23.39
C VAL A 390 -29.47 20.05 -23.31
N HIS A 391 -29.45 18.74 -23.07
CA HIS A 391 -30.64 17.91 -22.98
C HIS A 391 -31.09 17.67 -21.52
N HIS A 392 -30.31 18.12 -20.54
CA HIS A 392 -30.54 17.91 -19.10
C HIS A 392 -30.63 16.43 -18.71
N THR A 393 -29.77 15.60 -19.29
CA THR A 393 -29.74 14.16 -19.05
C THR A 393 -28.43 13.73 -18.41
N GLU A 394 -28.53 12.86 -17.40
CA GLU A 394 -27.40 12.13 -16.83
C GLU A 394 -27.52 10.67 -17.27
N THR A 395 -26.48 10.10 -17.90
CA THR A 395 -26.50 8.70 -18.36
C THR A 395 -25.21 8.00 -17.95
N PHE A 396 -25.35 6.90 -17.20
CA PHE A 396 -24.24 6.05 -16.82
C PHE A 396 -24.10 4.87 -17.80
N TYR A 397 -22.86 4.59 -18.20
CA TYR A 397 -22.48 3.52 -19.12
C TYR A 397 -21.51 2.55 -18.41
N PRO A 398 -22.02 1.40 -17.90
CA PRO A 398 -21.18 0.35 -17.33
C PRO A 398 -20.61 -0.54 -18.44
N LEU A 399 -19.40 -0.22 -18.93
CA LEU A 399 -18.73 -1.04 -19.94
C LEU A 399 -18.06 -2.23 -19.24
N LEU A 400 -18.82 -3.33 -19.10
CA LEU A 400 -18.51 -4.46 -18.22
C LEU A 400 -18.00 -5.69 -18.97
N ALA A 401 -16.84 -6.20 -18.58
CA ALA A 401 -16.27 -7.48 -18.99
C ALA A 401 -16.70 -8.58 -18.00
N GLU A 402 -17.69 -9.37 -18.42
CA GLU A 402 -18.17 -10.51 -17.64
C GLU A 402 -17.18 -11.67 -17.55
N ASP A 403 -16.28 -11.79 -18.53
CA ASP A 403 -15.12 -12.67 -18.48
C ASP A 403 -13.84 -11.86 -18.68
N PRO A 404 -12.69 -12.22 -18.06
CA PRO A 404 -11.45 -11.44 -18.18
C PRO A 404 -10.90 -11.31 -19.61
N GLN A 405 -11.41 -12.11 -20.55
CA GLN A 405 -11.05 -12.04 -21.98
C GLN A 405 -11.74 -10.87 -22.71
N ASP A 406 -12.82 -10.32 -22.14
CA ASP A 406 -13.61 -9.23 -22.73
C ASP A 406 -13.04 -7.82 -22.44
N GLU A 407 -11.93 -7.69 -21.69
CA GLU A 407 -11.26 -6.40 -21.41
C GLU A 407 -10.99 -5.60 -22.72
N GLY A 408 -10.58 -6.28 -23.78
CA GLY A 408 -10.34 -5.67 -25.09
C GLY A 408 -11.61 -5.21 -25.82
N LYS A 409 -12.75 -5.86 -25.54
CA LYS A 409 -14.06 -5.48 -26.08
C LYS A 409 -14.56 -4.21 -25.38
N ILE A 410 -14.55 -4.18 -24.05
CA ILE A 410 -15.01 -2.98 -23.30
C ILE A 410 -14.08 -1.79 -23.52
N TRP A 411 -12.79 -2.01 -23.77
CA TRP A 411 -11.86 -0.96 -24.19
C TRP A 411 -12.24 -0.36 -25.55
N GLN A 412 -12.67 -1.17 -26.52
CA GLN A 412 -13.18 -0.64 -27.79
C GLN A 412 -14.52 0.10 -27.60
N GLU A 413 -15.44 -0.43 -26.80
CA GLU A 413 -16.71 0.23 -26.49
C GLU A 413 -16.50 1.57 -25.76
N PHE A 414 -15.45 1.68 -24.93
CA PHE A 414 -15.02 2.92 -24.28
C PHE A 414 -14.56 3.94 -25.32
N LEU A 415 -13.68 3.54 -26.26
CA LEU A 415 -13.24 4.40 -27.35
C LEU A 415 -14.41 4.88 -28.22
N ASP A 416 -15.33 3.97 -28.57
CA ASP A 416 -16.53 4.26 -29.37
C ASP A 416 -17.55 5.14 -28.63
N LEU A 417 -17.51 5.20 -27.30
CA LEU A 417 -18.35 6.09 -26.47
C LEU A 417 -17.75 7.49 -26.36
N VAL A 418 -16.47 7.61 -26.00
CA VAL A 418 -15.80 8.90 -25.81
C VAL A 418 -15.58 9.67 -27.13
N GLU A 419 -15.65 9.00 -28.29
CA GLU A 419 -15.60 9.62 -29.61
C GLU A 419 -16.96 10.22 -30.05
N ARG A 420 -18.09 9.84 -29.41
CA ARG A 420 -19.40 10.50 -29.64
C ARG A 420 -19.42 11.93 -29.10
N TYR A 421 -18.51 12.22 -28.18
CA TYR A 421 -18.37 13.50 -27.49
C TYR A 421 -16.91 13.98 -27.63
N PRO A 422 -16.43 14.27 -28.86
CA PRO A 422 -15.01 14.42 -29.14
C PRO A 422 -14.37 15.58 -28.36
N ASP A 423 -15.11 16.66 -28.11
CA ASP A 423 -14.63 17.84 -27.37
C ASP A 423 -14.92 17.80 -25.85
N ALA A 424 -15.61 16.76 -25.35
CA ALA A 424 -16.00 16.71 -23.94
C ALA A 424 -14.79 16.41 -23.03
N PRO A 425 -14.60 17.16 -21.93
CA PRO A 425 -13.61 16.85 -20.91
C PRO A 425 -13.99 15.55 -20.18
N ILE A 426 -12.98 14.76 -19.84
CA ILE A 426 -13.08 13.48 -19.13
C ILE A 426 -12.49 13.69 -17.74
N PHE A 427 -13.34 13.97 -16.77
CA PHE A 427 -12.97 14.08 -15.37
C PHE A 427 -12.77 12.69 -14.78
N HIS A 428 -11.71 12.53 -14.00
CA HIS A 428 -11.40 11.31 -13.29
C HIS A 428 -10.82 11.68 -11.91
N PHE A 429 -10.73 10.71 -10.99
CA PHE A 429 -10.34 11.02 -9.61
C PHE A 429 -8.83 10.98 -9.38
N SER A 430 -8.02 10.24 -10.14
CA SER A 430 -6.59 10.10 -9.88
C SER A 430 -5.73 9.68 -11.08
N GLU A 431 -4.41 9.82 -10.97
CA GLU A 431 -3.44 9.33 -11.97
C GLU A 431 -3.62 7.83 -12.33
N TYR A 432 -4.28 7.01 -11.49
CA TYR A 432 -4.54 5.60 -11.75
C TYR A 432 -5.35 5.36 -13.04
N GLU A 433 -6.41 6.13 -13.27
CA GLU A 433 -7.24 5.97 -14.48
C GLU A 433 -6.44 6.34 -15.74
N VAL A 434 -5.62 7.39 -15.67
CA VAL A 434 -4.72 7.81 -16.76
C VAL A 434 -3.65 6.76 -17.05
N ASP A 435 -3.03 6.18 -16.02
CA ASP A 435 -2.03 5.11 -16.19
C ASP A 435 -2.65 3.80 -16.70
N THR A 436 -3.89 3.50 -16.32
CA THR A 436 -4.66 2.39 -16.86
C THR A 436 -5.01 2.62 -18.33
N VAL A 437 -5.47 3.82 -18.72
CA VAL A 437 -5.70 4.19 -20.12
C VAL A 437 -4.42 4.10 -20.96
N LYS A 438 -3.26 4.56 -20.45
CA LYS A 438 -1.94 4.36 -21.10
C LYS A 438 -1.63 2.87 -21.31
N ARG A 439 -1.95 2.02 -20.33
CA ARG A 439 -1.73 0.57 -20.40
C ARG A 439 -2.67 -0.10 -21.40
N LEU A 440 -3.97 0.15 -21.33
CA LEU A 440 -4.99 -0.44 -22.21
C LEU A 440 -4.76 -0.03 -23.67
N ALA A 441 -4.49 1.25 -23.93
CA ALA A 441 -4.16 1.74 -25.27
C ALA A 441 -2.93 1.04 -25.86
N LYS A 442 -1.92 0.72 -25.04
CA LYS A 442 -0.75 -0.06 -25.46
C LYS A 442 -1.07 -1.55 -25.64
N LEU A 443 -1.87 -2.13 -24.75
CA LEU A 443 -2.23 -3.56 -24.76
C LEU A 443 -3.07 -3.92 -26.00
N TYR A 444 -4.01 -3.05 -26.35
CA TYR A 444 -4.95 -3.23 -27.46
C TYR A 444 -4.59 -2.45 -28.73
N ASN A 445 -3.37 -1.93 -28.82
CA ASN A 445 -2.80 -1.29 -30.02
C ASN A 445 -3.61 -0.09 -30.55
N THR A 446 -4.17 0.72 -29.65
CA THR A 446 -4.94 1.92 -30.02
C THR A 446 -4.08 2.91 -30.82
N PRO A 447 -4.57 3.45 -31.96
CA PRO A 447 -3.82 4.40 -32.78
C PRO A 447 -3.28 5.59 -32.00
N THR A 448 -2.00 5.94 -32.22
CA THR A 448 -1.31 6.99 -31.45
C THR A 448 -1.96 8.37 -31.56
N SER A 449 -2.62 8.68 -32.68
CA SER A 449 -3.41 9.91 -32.85
C SER A 449 -4.63 9.94 -31.93
N GLN A 450 -5.46 8.89 -31.97
CA GLN A 450 -6.65 8.72 -31.13
C GLN A 450 -6.27 8.72 -29.65
N PHE A 451 -5.23 7.97 -29.27
CA PHE A 451 -4.73 7.91 -27.90
C PHE A 451 -4.25 9.28 -27.37
N LYS A 452 -3.53 10.07 -28.19
CA LYS A 452 -3.12 11.43 -27.81
C LYS A 452 -4.31 12.36 -27.64
N HIS A 453 -5.27 12.31 -28.57
CA HIS A 453 -6.50 13.10 -28.50
C HIS A 453 -7.33 12.76 -27.25
N LEU A 454 -7.47 11.47 -26.94
CA LEU A 454 -8.13 10.98 -25.73
C LEU A 454 -7.46 11.56 -24.48
N LEU A 455 -6.15 11.37 -24.31
CA LEU A 455 -5.45 11.83 -23.11
C LEU A 455 -5.45 13.35 -22.93
N SER A 456 -5.50 14.15 -24.01
CA SER A 456 -5.60 15.61 -23.88
C SER A 456 -6.91 16.11 -23.24
N ARG A 457 -7.90 15.23 -23.06
CA ARG A 457 -9.19 15.55 -22.44
C ARG A 457 -9.29 15.12 -20.98
N PHE A 458 -8.31 14.39 -20.45
CA PHE A 458 -8.33 13.89 -19.07
C PHE A 458 -8.03 15.01 -18.07
N VAL A 459 -8.86 15.13 -17.04
CA VAL A 459 -8.75 16.15 -15.99
C VAL A 459 -8.81 15.49 -14.61
N ASP A 460 -7.68 15.47 -13.91
CA ASP A 460 -7.54 14.89 -12.58
C ASP A 460 -8.17 15.82 -11.53
N VAL A 461 -9.34 15.45 -11.01
CA VAL A 461 -10.08 16.26 -10.04
C VAL A 461 -9.38 16.31 -8.68
N HIS A 462 -8.74 15.22 -8.23
CA HIS A 462 -8.01 15.19 -6.96
C HIS A 462 -6.80 16.13 -7.01
N GLN A 463 -6.04 16.14 -8.10
CA GLN A 463 -4.90 17.03 -8.27
C GLN A 463 -5.35 18.50 -8.21
N GLN A 464 -6.48 18.85 -8.81
CA GLN A 464 -7.04 20.21 -8.69
C GLN A 464 -7.45 20.53 -7.24
N VAL A 465 -8.14 19.61 -6.54
CA VAL A 465 -8.51 19.79 -5.13
C VAL A 465 -7.26 20.03 -4.27
N ILE A 466 -6.28 19.13 -4.28
CA ILE A 466 -5.12 19.25 -3.39
C ILE A 466 -4.23 20.45 -3.73
N ALA A 467 -4.20 20.89 -4.99
CA ALA A 467 -3.44 22.07 -5.41
C ALA A 467 -4.09 23.39 -4.96
N THR A 468 -5.41 23.43 -4.76
CA THR A 468 -6.16 24.69 -4.61
C THR A 468 -6.91 24.86 -3.27
N VAL A 469 -7.26 23.79 -2.56
CA VAL A 469 -8.07 23.88 -1.33
C VAL A 469 -7.58 22.93 -0.24
N MET A 470 -7.45 23.45 0.98
CA MET A 470 -7.34 22.62 2.19
C MET A 470 -8.73 22.39 2.78
N LEU A 471 -9.13 21.12 2.88
CA LEU A 471 -10.43 20.67 3.37
C LEU A 471 -10.30 20.10 4.79
N PRO A 472 -11.33 20.27 5.67
CA PRO A 472 -11.33 19.77 7.06
C PRO A 472 -11.66 18.27 7.12
N VAL A 473 -10.91 17.47 6.35
CA VAL A 473 -11.10 16.03 6.20
C VAL A 473 -9.88 15.30 6.75
N GLU A 474 -10.09 14.12 7.33
CA GLU A 474 -8.98 13.24 7.71
C GLU A 474 -8.22 12.73 6.47
N SER A 475 -8.88 12.71 5.30
CA SER A 475 -8.54 12.00 4.05
C SER A 475 -8.81 12.85 2.81
N TYR A 476 -7.90 12.86 1.82
CA TYR A 476 -8.20 13.28 0.44
C TYR A 476 -8.62 12.13 -0.49
N SER A 477 -9.10 11.00 0.04
CA SER A 477 -9.78 9.98 -0.78
C SER A 477 -11.17 10.45 -1.19
N LEU A 478 -11.63 10.11 -2.40
CA LEU A 478 -12.97 10.45 -2.92
C LEU A 478 -14.09 10.24 -1.88
N LYS A 479 -14.13 9.06 -1.25
CA LYS A 479 -15.14 8.69 -0.23
C LYS A 479 -15.18 9.57 1.01
N HIS A 480 -14.12 10.32 1.33
CA HIS A 480 -14.13 11.30 2.42
C HIS A 480 -14.41 12.72 1.95
N LEU A 481 -13.87 13.10 0.80
CA LEU A 481 -14.13 14.41 0.18
C LEU A 481 -15.62 14.55 -0.14
N ALA A 482 -16.19 13.59 -0.86
CA ALA A 482 -17.60 13.64 -1.27
C ALA A 482 -18.55 13.54 -0.06
N ARG A 483 -18.23 12.72 0.96
CA ARG A 483 -19.01 12.66 2.21
C ARG A 483 -19.00 13.96 3.00
N TRP A 484 -17.86 14.65 3.08
CA TRP A 484 -17.81 15.97 3.70
C TRP A 484 -18.67 16.98 2.94
N LEU A 485 -18.80 16.81 1.61
CA LEU A 485 -19.73 17.57 0.76
C LEU A 485 -21.20 17.10 0.83
N GLY A 486 -21.52 16.08 1.62
CA GLY A 486 -22.88 15.55 1.78
C GLY A 486 -23.32 14.49 0.77
N PHE A 487 -22.40 13.97 -0.06
CA PHE A 487 -22.67 12.82 -0.94
C PHE A 487 -22.51 11.49 -0.18
N GLU A 488 -23.48 10.60 -0.31
CA GLU A 488 -23.42 9.24 0.23
C GLU A 488 -23.62 8.20 -0.88
N TRP A 489 -22.83 7.13 -0.79
CA TRP A 489 -22.96 5.94 -1.64
C TRP A 489 -24.25 5.20 -1.28
N ARG A 490 -24.94 4.66 -2.29
CA ARG A 490 -26.16 3.84 -2.13
C ARG A 490 -25.91 2.64 -1.23
N ASP A 491 -24.74 2.01 -1.37
CA ASP A 491 -24.31 0.86 -0.57
C ASP A 491 -23.11 1.24 0.31
N ALA A 492 -23.40 1.78 1.51
CA ALA A 492 -22.39 2.34 2.41
C ALA A 492 -21.27 1.37 2.81
N THR A 493 -21.55 0.06 2.82
CA THR A 493 -20.63 -1.04 3.13
C THR A 493 -19.61 -1.29 2.01
N VAL A 494 -19.97 -1.05 0.75
CA VAL A 494 -19.15 -1.38 -0.42
C VAL A 494 -17.96 -0.43 -0.54
N THR A 495 -16.84 -0.98 -0.99
CA THR A 495 -15.56 -0.30 -1.22
C THR A 495 -14.85 -0.97 -2.38
N GLY A 496 -13.98 -0.28 -3.12
CA GLY A 496 -13.21 -0.91 -4.21
C GLY A 496 -12.45 -2.19 -3.79
N SER A 497 -12.00 -2.32 -2.53
CA SER A 497 -11.40 -3.59 -2.05
C SER A 497 -12.39 -4.74 -1.89
N GLN A 498 -13.68 -4.45 -1.66
CA GLN A 498 -14.76 -5.44 -1.73
C GLN A 498 -15.17 -5.72 -3.17
N CYS A 499 -15.11 -4.75 -4.10
CA CYS A 499 -15.35 -5.00 -5.53
C CYS A 499 -14.43 -6.11 -6.07
N VAL A 500 -13.16 -6.15 -5.64
CA VAL A 500 -12.23 -7.27 -5.92
C VAL A 500 -12.79 -8.63 -5.45
N CYS A 501 -13.40 -8.70 -4.26
CA CYS A 501 -13.97 -9.94 -3.72
C CYS A 501 -15.30 -10.32 -4.38
N LEU A 502 -16.13 -9.32 -4.71
CA LEU A 502 -17.37 -9.49 -5.46
C LEU A 502 -17.09 -10.02 -6.87
N TYR A 503 -16.04 -9.53 -7.54
CA TYR A 503 -15.65 -10.03 -8.86
C TYR A 503 -15.11 -11.46 -8.80
N ASP A 504 -14.32 -11.81 -7.78
CA ASP A 504 -13.91 -13.20 -7.55
C ASP A 504 -15.13 -14.13 -7.30
N ARG A 505 -16.14 -13.67 -6.54
CA ARG A 505 -17.42 -14.38 -6.37
C ARG A 505 -18.17 -14.54 -7.69
N TRP A 506 -18.26 -13.48 -8.50
CA TRP A 506 -18.84 -13.54 -9.84
C TRP A 506 -18.14 -14.60 -10.71
N LEU A 507 -16.81 -14.60 -10.78
CA LEU A 507 -16.08 -15.55 -11.62
C LEU A 507 -16.24 -17.01 -11.17
N ALA A 508 -16.34 -17.25 -9.85
CA ALA A 508 -16.51 -18.59 -9.28
C ALA A 508 -17.94 -19.12 -9.34
N GLU A 509 -18.94 -18.27 -9.02
CA GLU A 509 -20.32 -18.67 -8.74
C GLU A 509 -21.33 -18.16 -9.79
N ARG A 510 -20.92 -17.21 -10.64
CA ARG A 510 -21.78 -16.48 -11.59
C ARG A 510 -22.98 -15.79 -10.94
N ASP A 511 -22.77 -15.32 -9.72
CA ASP A 511 -23.73 -14.50 -8.96
C ASP A 511 -23.87 -13.10 -9.56
N ARG A 512 -25.03 -12.82 -10.15
CA ARG A 512 -25.36 -11.51 -10.75
C ARG A 512 -25.44 -10.37 -9.72
N GLU A 513 -25.81 -10.66 -8.47
CA GLU A 513 -25.91 -9.62 -7.43
C GLU A 513 -24.53 -8.97 -7.19
N ALA A 514 -23.45 -9.74 -7.28
CA ALA A 514 -22.09 -9.21 -7.19
C ALA A 514 -21.79 -8.18 -8.30
N LEU A 515 -22.15 -8.45 -9.55
CA LEU A 515 -21.97 -7.49 -10.66
C LEU A 515 -22.86 -6.25 -10.51
N ASP A 516 -24.10 -6.41 -10.03
CA ASP A 516 -25.03 -5.30 -9.80
C ASP A 516 -24.58 -4.41 -8.63
N LEU A 517 -23.90 -4.97 -7.62
CA LEU A 517 -23.25 -4.22 -6.54
C LEU A 517 -22.03 -3.42 -7.05
N ILE A 518 -21.17 -4.05 -7.86
CA ILE A 518 -19.97 -3.36 -8.39
C ILE A 518 -20.36 -2.23 -9.33
N GLN A 519 -21.31 -2.44 -10.26
CA GLN A 519 -21.77 -1.39 -11.17
C GLN A 519 -22.40 -0.20 -10.43
N ARG A 520 -23.18 -0.45 -9.36
CA ARG A 520 -23.71 0.63 -8.50
C ARG A 520 -22.61 1.40 -7.79
N TYR A 521 -21.62 0.69 -7.25
CA TYR A 521 -20.49 1.33 -6.56
C TYR A 521 -19.65 2.20 -7.52
N ASN A 522 -19.33 1.71 -8.71
CA ASN A 522 -18.58 2.43 -9.74
C ASN A 522 -19.38 3.62 -10.34
N GLU A 523 -20.71 3.50 -10.49
CA GLU A 523 -21.56 4.66 -10.79
C GLU A 523 -21.52 5.69 -9.66
N ASP A 524 -21.53 5.27 -8.39
CA ASP A 524 -21.43 6.18 -7.24
C ASP A 524 -20.06 6.89 -7.19
N ASP A 525 -18.96 6.22 -7.54
CA ASP A 525 -17.63 6.86 -7.64
C ASP A 525 -17.57 7.88 -8.81
N CYS A 526 -18.22 7.60 -9.96
CA CYS A 526 -18.42 8.60 -11.02
C CYS A 526 -19.25 9.80 -10.54
N ARG A 527 -20.37 9.56 -9.85
CA ARG A 527 -21.27 10.60 -9.31
C ARG A 527 -20.63 11.43 -8.20
N ALA A 528 -19.85 10.80 -7.32
CA ALA A 528 -19.06 11.47 -6.30
C ALA A 528 -18.00 12.39 -6.92
N THR A 529 -17.35 11.95 -8.00
CA THR A 529 -16.37 12.75 -8.75
C THR A 529 -17.04 13.95 -9.41
N TYR A 530 -18.23 13.78 -10.00
CA TYR A 530 -19.06 14.90 -10.49
C TYR A 530 -19.43 15.89 -9.38
N HIS A 531 -19.90 15.39 -8.23
CA HIS A 531 -20.27 16.21 -7.09
C HIS A 531 -19.08 17.05 -6.58
N LEU A 532 -17.91 16.42 -6.44
CA LEU A 532 -16.65 17.07 -6.05
C LEU A 532 -16.20 18.13 -7.07
N LYS A 533 -16.26 17.82 -8.38
CA LYS A 533 -15.91 18.76 -9.46
C LYS A 533 -16.81 19.98 -9.48
N THR A 534 -18.12 19.78 -9.37
CA THR A 534 -19.11 20.87 -9.34
C THR A 534 -18.93 21.75 -8.10
N TRP A 535 -18.70 21.15 -6.93
CA TRP A 535 -18.40 21.92 -5.73
C TRP A 535 -17.12 22.74 -5.88
N LEU A 536 -16.02 22.13 -6.35
CA LEU A 536 -14.73 22.80 -6.50
C LEU A 536 -14.84 23.98 -7.47
N TYR A 537 -15.48 23.78 -8.62
CA TYR A 537 -15.76 24.86 -9.57
C TYR A 537 -16.48 26.04 -8.91
N ASN A 538 -17.59 25.77 -8.20
CA ASN A 538 -18.35 26.82 -7.51
C ASN A 538 -17.53 27.52 -6.41
N PHE A 539 -16.75 26.76 -5.63
CA PHE A 539 -15.89 27.28 -4.57
C PHE A 539 -14.80 28.21 -5.11
N LEU A 540 -14.14 27.86 -6.22
CA LEU A 540 -13.14 28.72 -6.83
C LEU A 540 -13.76 29.97 -7.46
N GLN A 541 -14.93 29.86 -8.10
CA GLN A 541 -15.62 31.03 -8.68
C GLN A 541 -16.03 32.07 -7.63
N THR A 542 -16.47 31.66 -6.43
CA THR A 542 -16.82 32.63 -5.37
C THR A 542 -15.60 33.34 -4.79
N HIS A 543 -14.45 32.66 -4.66
CA HIS A 543 -13.23 33.26 -4.15
C HIS A 543 -12.40 34.01 -5.20
N HIS A 544 -12.73 33.88 -6.48
CA HIS A 544 -12.22 34.74 -7.56
C HIS A 544 -12.86 36.13 -7.61
N GLN A 545 -14.05 36.26 -7.04
CA GLN A 545 -14.89 37.48 -7.11
C GLN A 545 -14.85 38.30 -5.81
N ALA A 546 -14.10 37.84 -4.81
CA ALA A 546 -13.92 38.44 -3.49
C ALA A 546 -12.50 38.98 -3.32
#